data_AF-A0A429GAA9-F1
#
_entry.id   AF-A0A429GAA9-F1
#
_cell.length_a   1.000
_cell.length_b   1.000
_cell.length_c   1.000
_cell.angle_alpha   90.00
_cell.angle_beta   90.00
_cell.angle_gamma   90.00
#
_symmetry.space_group_name_H-M   'P 1'
#
loop_
_entity.id
_entity.type
_entity.pdbx_description
1 polymer ?
#
loop_
_entity_poly.entity_id
_entity_poly.type
_entity_poly.pdbx_seq_one_letter_code
_entity_poly.pdbx_strand_id
1 'polypeptide(L)'
;MISSISINNLRGIKSGKIDELTDINVLIGVNGAGKSTVLEAIYLASAWAEPRDYVRDFQKFDVVAQRRTRRWGWESSKDFLWHGMNTDESISISLSFKSGKVMEFKVPYRVPTTVGVPIFLKYLDTRISPGGLKLDAGNTVTLDEPRFREACDEFKEEIDYLKGVALVDHMIYSDIRSVERNILPKIYSKRLDKLIISLIKEGYEPDAESLTYMPVSSSEYALMVALSRTSVRVDDLGDGARVSLVIASILSTINNTAALIEDPEVHQHPAGLERLLNFVLNVAERNNIQLFITTQSLDFLRALLFIY
;
A
#
# COMPACT_ATOMS: atom_id res chain seq x y z
N MET A 1 6.64 -13.63 -1.57
CA MET A 1 5.31 -13.46 -0.93
C MET A 1 5.41 -13.78 0.54
N ILE A 2 4.63 -13.07 1.35
CA ILE A 2 4.57 -13.19 2.81
C ILE A 2 3.71 -14.41 3.16
N SER A 3 4.20 -15.30 4.01
CA SER A 3 3.49 -16.50 4.50
C SER A 3 2.93 -16.32 5.92
N SER A 4 3.54 -15.46 6.73
CA SER A 4 3.00 -15.07 8.04
C SER A 4 3.49 -13.68 8.47
N ILE A 5 2.72 -13.05 9.35
CA ILE A 5 3.05 -11.78 9.98
C ILE A 5 2.86 -11.85 11.49
N SER A 6 3.82 -11.32 12.25
CA SER A 6 3.68 -11.09 13.69
C SER A 6 3.86 -9.60 13.98
N ILE A 7 2.98 -9.04 14.81
CA ILE A 7 2.94 -7.61 15.13
C ILE A 7 2.92 -7.47 16.65
N ASN A 8 3.78 -6.60 17.18
CA ASN A 8 3.78 -6.22 18.60
C ASN A 8 3.81 -4.71 18.76
N ASN A 9 3.04 -4.24 19.74
CA ASN A 9 2.95 -2.85 20.20
C ASN A 9 2.57 -1.82 19.11
N LEU A 10 1.79 -2.24 18.10
CA LEU A 10 1.29 -1.35 17.05
C LEU A 10 -0.19 -1.02 17.32
N ARG A 11 -0.65 0.18 16.96
CA ARG A 11 -1.99 0.70 17.28
C ARG A 11 -3.11 -0.32 17.05
N GLY A 12 -3.88 -0.62 18.10
CA GLY A 12 -4.98 -1.60 18.04
C GLY A 12 -4.56 -3.06 18.11
N ILE A 13 -3.25 -3.35 18.11
CA ILE A 13 -2.66 -4.69 18.24
C ILE A 13 -1.53 -4.66 19.29
N LYS A 14 -1.83 -5.08 20.52
CA LYS A 14 -0.81 -5.25 21.57
C LYS A 14 0.21 -6.32 21.16
N SER A 15 -0.29 -7.48 20.77
CA SER A 15 0.47 -8.60 20.22
C SER A 15 -0.48 -9.44 19.36
N GLY A 16 -0.04 -9.89 18.19
CA GLY A 16 -0.85 -10.70 17.30
C GLY A 16 -0.01 -11.36 16.21
N LYS A 17 -0.48 -12.53 15.75
CA LYS A 17 0.15 -13.29 14.67
C LYS A 17 -0.93 -13.78 13.72
N ILE A 18 -0.66 -13.69 12.42
CA ILE A 18 -1.48 -14.26 11.36
C ILE A 18 -0.57 -15.20 10.58
N ASP A 19 -0.92 -16.48 10.62
CA ASP A 19 -0.26 -17.55 9.88
C ASP A 19 -1.06 -17.88 8.61
N GLU A 20 -0.48 -18.71 7.75
CA GLU A 20 -1.15 -19.26 6.57
C GLU A 20 -1.67 -18.19 5.59
N LEU A 21 -0.92 -17.09 5.44
CA LEU A 21 -1.22 -16.08 4.43
C LEU A 21 -1.06 -16.67 3.02
N THR A 22 -2.09 -16.48 2.20
CA THR A 22 -2.15 -16.99 0.83
C THR A 22 -1.97 -15.85 -0.18
N ASP A 23 -2.24 -16.09 -1.46
CA ASP A 23 -2.15 -15.06 -2.49
C ASP A 23 -3.27 -14.02 -2.37
N ILE A 24 -4.40 -14.37 -1.73
CA ILE A 24 -5.53 -13.47 -1.47
C ILE A 24 -5.91 -13.53 0.01
N ASN A 25 -5.77 -12.41 0.71
CA ASN A 25 -6.02 -12.31 2.15
C ASN A 25 -7.05 -11.21 2.41
N VAL A 26 -8.22 -11.58 2.94
CA VAL A 26 -9.29 -10.63 3.26
C VAL A 26 -9.48 -10.56 4.77
N LEU A 27 -9.27 -9.37 5.33
CA LEU A 27 -9.44 -9.07 6.74
C LEU A 27 -10.81 -8.41 6.96
N ILE A 28 -11.69 -9.09 7.68
CA ILE A 28 -13.03 -8.60 8.03
C ILE A 28 -13.17 -8.46 9.55
N GLY A 29 -14.01 -7.51 9.98
CA GLY A 29 -14.28 -7.25 11.39
C GLY A 29 -14.80 -5.85 11.62
N VAL A 30 -15.18 -5.54 12.87
CA VAL A 30 -15.72 -4.23 13.25
C VAL A 30 -14.68 -3.10 13.11
N ASN A 31 -15.17 -1.86 13.15
CA ASN A 31 -14.30 -0.68 13.24
C ASN A 31 -13.39 -0.76 14.47
N GLY A 32 -12.11 -0.43 14.27
CA GLY A 32 -11.11 -0.48 15.34
C GLY A 32 -10.57 -1.88 15.68
N ALA A 33 -10.99 -2.94 15.00
CA ALA A 33 -10.50 -4.31 15.24
C ALA A 33 -9.03 -4.57 14.82
N GLY A 34 -8.32 -3.57 14.31
CA GLY A 34 -6.91 -3.70 13.88
C GLY A 34 -6.71 -4.11 12.41
N LYS A 35 -7.76 -4.19 11.58
CA LYS A 35 -7.66 -4.55 10.15
C LYS A 35 -6.67 -3.67 9.39
N SER A 36 -6.88 -2.35 9.41
CA SER A 36 -5.98 -1.38 8.79
C SER A 36 -4.58 -1.40 9.40
N THR A 37 -4.46 -1.77 10.68
CA THR A 37 -3.17 -1.89 11.37
C THR A 37 -2.32 -3.02 10.78
N VAL A 38 -2.93 -4.12 10.34
CA VAL A 38 -2.21 -5.20 9.64
C VAL A 38 -1.64 -4.70 8.32
N LEU A 39 -2.43 -3.95 7.53
CA LEU A 39 -1.93 -3.31 6.31
C LEU A 39 -0.79 -2.34 6.62
N GLU A 40 -0.94 -1.52 7.66
CA GLU A 40 0.11 -0.58 8.09
C GLU A 40 1.39 -1.27 8.53
N ALA A 41 1.32 -2.44 9.17
CA ALA A 41 2.51 -3.19 9.56
C ALA A 41 3.30 -3.65 8.33
N ILE A 42 2.64 -4.21 7.32
CA ILE A 42 3.29 -4.60 6.06
C ILE A 42 3.85 -3.35 5.35
N TYR A 43 3.08 -2.27 5.33
CA TYR A 43 3.49 -1.02 4.70
C TYR A 43 4.71 -0.37 5.39
N LEU A 44 4.74 -0.35 6.72
CA LEU A 44 5.89 0.10 7.52
C LEU A 44 7.11 -0.78 7.27
N ALA A 45 6.97 -2.10 7.29
CA ALA A 45 8.06 -3.02 6.96
C ALA A 45 8.62 -2.75 5.56
N SER A 46 7.75 -2.48 4.58
CA SER A 46 8.14 -2.12 3.22
C SER A 46 8.91 -0.80 3.12
N ALA A 47 8.77 0.09 4.10
CA ALA A 47 9.54 1.33 4.19
C ALA A 47 11.02 1.09 4.46
N TRP A 48 11.39 -0.10 4.97
CA TRP A 48 12.79 -0.45 5.09
C TRP A 48 13.43 -0.68 3.71
N ALA A 49 12.71 -1.33 2.79
CA ALA A 49 13.19 -1.64 1.45
C ALA A 49 13.07 -0.46 0.47
N GLU A 50 11.98 0.31 0.58
CA GLU A 50 11.73 1.53 -0.20
C GLU A 50 10.99 2.54 0.69
N PRO A 51 11.70 3.53 1.28
CA PRO A 51 11.10 4.51 2.19
C PRO A 51 10.07 5.44 1.52
N ARG A 52 10.17 5.67 0.21
CA ARG A 52 9.30 6.61 -0.52
C ARG A 52 8.11 5.88 -1.15
N ASP A 53 6.92 6.41 -0.94
CA ASP A 53 5.72 6.04 -1.65
C ASP A 53 5.74 6.61 -3.07
N TYR A 54 5.83 5.75 -4.08
CA TYR A 54 5.90 6.18 -5.48
C TYR A 54 4.57 6.73 -6.03
N VAL A 55 3.43 6.51 -5.36
CA VAL A 55 2.13 7.05 -5.75
C VAL A 55 1.94 8.43 -5.13
N ARG A 56 2.17 8.56 -3.82
CA ARG A 56 1.93 9.80 -3.05
C ARG A 56 3.11 10.78 -3.08
N ASP A 57 4.28 10.32 -3.52
CA ASP A 57 5.54 11.06 -3.47
C ASP A 57 5.94 11.51 -2.05
N PHE A 58 5.68 10.63 -1.08
CA PHE A 58 5.80 10.93 0.35
C PHE A 58 6.51 9.80 1.11
N GLN A 59 7.02 10.05 2.32
CA GLN A 59 7.63 8.97 3.11
C GLN A 59 6.54 8.03 3.63
N LYS A 60 6.74 6.71 3.50
CA LYS A 60 5.75 5.70 3.90
C LYS A 60 5.37 5.81 5.40
N PHE A 61 6.34 6.08 6.27
CA PHE A 61 6.09 6.24 7.69
C PHE A 61 5.28 7.51 8.01
N ASP A 62 5.46 8.60 7.24
CA ASP A 62 4.64 9.80 7.38
C ASP A 62 3.20 9.54 6.90
N VAL A 63 3.00 8.76 5.83
CA VAL A 63 1.66 8.33 5.38
C VAL A 63 0.94 7.60 6.51
N VAL A 64 1.59 6.63 7.16
CA VAL A 64 1.00 5.87 8.28
C VAL A 64 0.64 6.78 9.45
N ALA A 65 1.48 7.76 9.77
CA ALA A 65 1.19 8.74 10.82
C ALA A 65 0.01 9.66 10.45
N GLN A 66 -0.02 10.18 9.22
CA GLN A 66 -1.07 11.08 8.73
C GLN A 66 -2.45 10.43 8.67
N ARG A 67 -2.53 9.13 8.39
CA ARG A 67 -3.77 8.35 8.43
C ARG A 67 -4.45 8.40 9.81
N ARG A 68 -3.76 8.83 10.87
CA ARG A 68 -4.30 8.86 12.25
C ARG A 68 -4.72 10.25 12.70
N THR A 69 -3.91 11.25 12.44
CA THR A 69 -4.14 12.59 12.98
C THR A 69 -4.68 13.56 11.94
N ARG A 70 -4.53 13.26 10.63
CA ARG A 70 -4.69 14.22 9.53
C ARG A 70 -3.88 15.51 9.75
N ARG A 71 -2.83 15.43 10.59
CA ARG A 71 -1.91 16.51 10.96
C ARG A 71 -0.48 16.12 10.57
N TRP A 72 0.39 17.13 10.49
CA TRP A 72 1.68 17.06 9.80
C TRP A 72 2.66 16.01 10.33
N GLY A 73 2.83 14.88 9.62
CA GLY A 73 4.06 14.07 9.61
C GLY A 73 4.36 13.24 10.87
N TRP A 74 5.38 12.39 10.77
CA TRP A 74 5.83 11.43 11.77
C TRP A 74 6.11 12.08 13.13
N GLU A 75 6.93 13.13 13.18
CA GLU A 75 7.38 13.71 14.44
C GLU A 75 6.23 14.28 15.30
N SER A 76 5.12 14.71 14.69
CA SER A 76 3.98 15.23 15.45
C SER A 76 2.96 14.17 15.87
N SER A 77 2.98 13.00 15.23
CA SER A 77 1.85 12.07 15.23
C SER A 77 2.24 10.62 15.50
N LYS A 78 3.54 10.31 15.63
CA LYS A 78 4.04 8.94 15.81
C LYS A 78 3.51 8.29 17.08
N ASP A 79 3.26 9.02 18.16
CA ASP A 79 2.78 8.49 19.45
C ASP A 79 1.50 7.64 19.30
N PHE A 80 0.63 8.02 18.35
CA PHE A 80 -0.61 7.32 18.06
C PHE A 80 -0.41 5.95 17.39
N LEU A 81 0.81 5.64 16.92
CA LEU A 81 1.14 4.36 16.30
C LEU A 81 1.44 3.28 17.34
N TRP A 82 1.79 3.65 18.57
CA TRP A 82 2.07 2.69 19.63
C TRP A 82 0.78 2.20 20.28
N HIS A 83 0.71 0.90 20.60
CA HIS A 83 -0.46 0.35 21.28
C HIS A 83 -0.63 1.00 22.65
N GLY A 84 -1.76 1.68 22.87
CA GLY A 84 -2.01 2.43 24.10
C GLY A 84 -1.02 3.56 24.35
N MET A 85 -0.34 4.06 23.31
CA MET A 85 0.73 5.06 23.39
C MET A 85 1.91 4.61 24.29
N ASN A 86 2.12 3.31 24.46
CA ASN A 86 3.24 2.76 25.23
C ASN A 86 4.58 2.92 24.47
N THR A 87 5.15 4.12 24.54
CA THR A 87 6.38 4.50 23.82
C THR A 87 7.68 4.01 24.47
N ASP A 88 7.59 3.38 25.64
CA ASP A 88 8.73 2.75 26.32
C ASP A 88 9.20 1.47 25.60
N GLU A 89 8.26 0.78 24.95
CA GLU A 89 8.52 -0.38 24.10
C GLU A 89 8.51 0.04 22.62
N SER A 90 9.30 -0.61 21.78
CA SER A 90 9.27 -0.34 20.34
C SER A 90 8.20 -1.17 19.64
N ILE A 91 7.71 -0.69 18.50
CA ILE A 91 6.93 -1.52 17.59
C ILE A 91 7.85 -2.59 16.99
N SER A 92 7.37 -3.83 16.94
CA SER A 92 8.09 -4.94 16.29
C SER A 92 7.19 -5.62 15.27
N ILE A 93 7.72 -5.84 14.07
CA ILE A 93 7.01 -6.48 12.94
C ILE A 93 7.90 -7.60 12.43
N SER A 94 7.41 -8.82 12.36
CA SER A 94 8.13 -9.95 11.75
C SER A 94 7.34 -10.46 10.56
N LEU A 95 8.00 -10.59 9.41
CA LEU A 95 7.45 -11.14 8.18
C LEU A 95 8.18 -12.44 7.84
N SER A 96 7.44 -13.53 7.76
CA SER A 96 7.95 -14.78 7.16
C SER A 96 7.56 -14.84 5.70
N PHE A 97 8.44 -15.36 4.86
CA PHE A 97 8.21 -15.46 3.42
C PHE A 97 8.12 -16.91 2.96
N LYS A 98 7.47 -17.14 1.80
CA LYS A 98 7.40 -18.47 1.16
C LYS A 98 8.79 -19.05 0.82
N SER A 99 9.83 -18.22 0.73
CA SER A 99 11.23 -18.63 0.57
C SER A 99 11.82 -19.32 1.81
N GLY A 100 11.12 -19.28 2.96
CA GLY A 100 11.60 -19.75 4.24
C GLY A 100 12.37 -18.70 5.06
N LYS A 101 12.64 -17.52 4.49
CA LYS A 101 13.32 -16.44 5.21
C LYS A 101 12.36 -15.66 6.11
N VAL A 102 12.92 -15.09 7.18
CA VAL A 102 12.20 -14.27 8.15
C VAL A 102 12.91 -12.94 8.30
N MET A 103 12.18 -11.84 8.13
CA MET A 103 12.68 -10.48 8.35
C MET A 103 12.03 -9.88 9.59
N GLU A 104 12.84 -9.52 10.58
CA GLU A 104 12.39 -8.90 11.83
C GLU A 104 12.71 -7.41 11.84
N PHE A 105 11.67 -6.57 11.81
CA PHE A 105 11.75 -5.13 11.85
C PHE A 105 11.43 -4.57 13.23
N LYS A 106 12.08 -3.48 13.59
CA LYS A 106 11.76 -2.68 14.78
C LYS A 106 11.72 -1.21 14.44
N VAL A 107 10.74 -0.53 15.01
CA VAL A 107 10.54 0.91 14.91
C VAL A 107 10.66 1.47 16.33
N PRO A 108 11.84 1.98 16.72
CA PRO A 108 12.03 2.64 18.00
C PRO A 108 11.28 3.95 18.06
N TYR A 109 10.82 4.34 19.26
CA TYR A 109 10.12 5.62 19.44
C TYR A 109 11.07 6.83 19.28
N ARG A 110 12.27 6.71 19.87
CA ARG A 110 13.34 7.71 19.78
C ARG A 110 14.42 7.19 18.83
N VAL A 111 14.63 7.92 17.75
CA VAL A 111 15.70 7.67 16.78
C VAL A 111 16.37 9.02 16.50
N PRO A 112 17.72 9.09 16.41
CA PRO A 112 18.38 10.32 15.99
C PRO A 112 17.88 10.79 14.62
N THR A 113 17.72 12.10 14.46
CA THR A 113 17.24 12.71 13.20
C THR A 113 18.12 12.39 12.00
N THR A 114 19.38 12.04 12.23
CA THR A 114 20.35 11.62 11.21
C THR A 114 19.97 10.32 10.50
N VAL A 115 19.11 9.48 11.08
CA VAL A 115 18.71 8.20 10.47
C VAL A 115 17.71 8.40 9.32
N GLY A 116 16.89 9.45 9.37
CA GLY A 116 15.89 9.79 8.35
C GLY A 116 14.68 8.84 8.25
N VAL A 117 14.88 7.53 8.45
CA VAL A 117 13.82 6.51 8.37
C VAL A 117 13.81 5.68 9.67
N PRO A 118 12.74 5.72 10.47
CA PRO A 118 12.72 5.17 11.83
C PRO A 118 12.44 3.65 11.87
N ILE A 119 12.98 2.88 10.93
CA ILE A 119 12.79 1.42 10.86
C ILE A 119 14.13 0.71 10.70
N PHE A 120 14.30 -0.38 11.43
CA PHE A 120 15.53 -1.17 11.42
C PHE A 120 15.24 -2.65 11.23
N LEU A 121 15.95 -3.27 10.29
CA LEU A 121 15.98 -4.71 10.08
C LEU A 121 17.01 -5.33 11.04
N LYS A 122 16.61 -6.37 11.77
CA LYS A 122 17.55 -7.20 12.52
C LYS A 122 18.30 -8.10 11.55
N TYR A 123 19.62 -8.06 11.64
CA TYR A 123 20.52 -8.97 10.92
C TYR A 123 21.59 -9.43 11.90
N LEU A 124 21.69 -10.75 12.11
CA LEU A 124 22.55 -11.35 13.14
C LEU A 124 22.28 -10.70 14.54
N ASP A 125 23.30 -10.06 15.11
CA ASP A 125 23.28 -9.37 16.40
C ASP A 125 23.05 -7.86 16.28
N THR A 126 22.80 -7.33 15.07
CA THR A 126 22.65 -5.89 14.81
C THR A 126 21.28 -5.52 14.26
N ARG A 127 21.01 -4.21 14.24
CA ARG A 127 19.82 -3.59 13.66
C ARG A 127 20.26 -2.49 12.70
N ILE A 128 19.90 -2.64 11.43
CA ILE A 128 20.41 -1.81 10.33
C ILE A 128 19.25 -1.03 9.71
N SER A 129 19.42 0.26 9.46
CA SER A 129 18.45 1.11 8.76
C SER A 129 18.53 0.92 7.24
N PRO A 130 17.60 1.48 6.46
CA PRO A 130 17.64 1.44 4.99
C PRO A 130 18.89 2.07 4.37
N GLY A 131 19.56 2.97 5.11
CA GLY A 131 20.80 3.61 4.71
C GLY A 131 22.08 2.94 5.23
N GLY A 132 21.98 1.72 5.77
CA GLY A 132 23.13 1.00 6.33
C GLY A 132 23.60 1.48 7.70
N LEU A 133 22.79 2.29 8.38
CA LEU A 133 23.13 2.80 9.70
C LEU A 133 22.72 1.81 10.78
N LYS A 134 23.67 1.42 11.63
CA LYS A 134 23.47 0.58 12.79
C LYS A 134 22.99 1.39 13.99
N LEU A 135 22.04 0.83 14.75
CA LEU A 135 21.62 1.38 16.05
C LEU A 135 22.33 0.64 17.20
N ASP A 136 23.25 1.32 17.88
CA ASP A 136 23.94 0.78 19.06
C ASP A 136 23.11 1.00 20.35
N ALA A 137 23.44 0.25 21.42
CA ALA A 137 22.71 0.26 22.69
C ALA A 137 22.60 1.65 23.37
N GLY A 138 23.44 2.62 22.98
CA GLY A 138 23.41 4.00 23.46
C GLY A 138 22.66 5.00 22.57
N ASN A 139 21.85 4.53 21.60
CA ASN A 139 21.25 5.34 20.53
C ASN A 139 22.28 6.10 19.67
N THR A 140 23.55 5.68 19.70
CA THR A 140 24.57 6.12 18.75
C THR A 140 24.34 5.38 17.44
N VAL A 141 24.60 6.08 16.34
CA VAL A 141 24.36 5.56 15.00
C VAL A 141 25.67 5.57 14.24
N THR A 142 26.09 4.40 13.76
CA THR A 142 27.32 4.21 13.01
C THR A 142 27.01 3.55 11.66
N LEU A 143 27.78 3.84 10.62
CA LEU A 143 27.62 3.19 9.32
C LEU A 143 28.25 1.80 9.37
N ASP A 144 27.50 0.77 8.96
CA ASP A 144 27.97 -0.61 8.89
C ASP A 144 27.73 -1.15 7.48
N GLU A 145 28.49 -0.62 6.51
CA GLU A 145 28.34 -1.00 5.10
C GLU A 145 28.49 -2.50 4.84
N PRO A 146 29.45 -3.23 5.43
CA PRO A 146 29.61 -4.66 5.16
C PRO A 146 28.36 -5.44 5.53
N ARG A 147 27.84 -5.26 6.75
CA ARG A 147 26.64 -5.97 7.21
C ARG A 147 25.40 -5.54 6.44
N PHE A 148 25.30 -4.27 6.04
CA PHE A 148 24.19 -3.81 5.20
C PHE A 148 24.18 -4.50 3.84
N ARG A 149 25.35 -4.65 3.19
CA ARG A 149 25.47 -5.37 1.92
C ARG A 149 25.14 -6.85 2.07
N GLU A 150 25.68 -7.50 3.10
CA GLU A 150 25.37 -8.90 3.40
C GLU A 150 23.87 -9.12 3.63
N ALA A 151 23.21 -8.26 4.41
CA ALA A 151 21.76 -8.32 4.60
C ALA A 151 20.98 -8.09 3.29
N CYS A 152 21.42 -7.15 2.45
CA CYS A 152 20.81 -6.91 1.14
C CYS A 152 20.96 -8.12 0.21
N ASP A 153 22.11 -8.81 0.24
CA ASP A 153 22.36 -9.99 -0.56
C ASP A 153 21.57 -11.20 -0.04
N GLU A 154 21.53 -11.41 1.27
CA GLU A 154 20.76 -12.49 1.90
C GLU A 154 19.25 -12.33 1.63
N PHE A 155 18.69 -11.14 1.84
CA PHE A 155 17.24 -10.88 1.69
C PHE A 155 16.86 -10.28 0.34
N LYS A 156 17.68 -10.45 -0.71
CA LYS A 156 17.48 -9.77 -1.99
C LYS A 156 16.07 -9.92 -2.56
N GLU A 157 15.54 -11.14 -2.61
CA GLU A 157 14.20 -11.42 -3.15
C GLU A 157 13.08 -10.80 -2.29
N GLU A 158 13.23 -10.87 -0.96
CA GLU A 158 12.26 -10.32 -0.01
C GLU A 158 12.26 -8.79 -0.03
N ILE A 159 13.44 -8.18 -0.15
CA ILE A 159 13.62 -6.74 -0.32
C ILE A 159 13.00 -6.28 -1.62
N ASP A 160 13.27 -6.96 -2.73
CA ASP A 160 12.70 -6.62 -4.03
C ASP A 160 11.16 -6.76 -4.04
N TYR A 161 10.63 -7.79 -3.37
CA TYR A 161 9.19 -7.93 -3.12
C TYR A 161 8.65 -6.75 -2.30
N LEU A 162 9.32 -6.36 -1.22
CA LEU A 162 8.88 -5.26 -0.34
C LEU A 162 8.96 -3.88 -1.02
N LYS A 163 9.92 -3.63 -1.92
CA LYS A 163 10.03 -2.36 -2.67
C LYS A 163 8.75 -2.03 -3.43
N GLY A 164 8.10 -3.04 -4.00
CA GLY A 164 6.89 -2.87 -4.81
C GLY A 164 5.59 -2.65 -4.02
N VAL A 165 5.60 -2.81 -2.69
CA VAL A 165 4.37 -2.84 -1.89
C VAL A 165 3.62 -1.51 -2.01
N ALA A 166 2.35 -1.59 -2.41
CA ALA A 166 1.48 -0.44 -2.62
C ALA A 166 0.32 -0.44 -1.61
N LEU A 167 0.11 0.70 -0.95
CA LEU A 167 -1.05 0.94 -0.10
C LEU A 167 -2.08 1.79 -0.84
N VAL A 168 -3.27 1.24 -1.07
CA VAL A 168 -4.42 1.90 -1.68
C VAL A 168 -5.47 2.13 -0.62
N ASP A 169 -5.74 3.39 -0.30
CA ASP A 169 -6.66 3.80 0.76
C ASP A 169 -7.44 5.06 0.41
N HIS A 170 -8.29 5.49 1.34
CA HIS A 170 -9.12 6.69 1.19
C HIS A 170 -8.34 7.99 0.92
N MET A 171 -7.07 8.07 1.33
CA MET A 171 -6.24 9.26 1.07
C MET A 171 -5.89 9.36 -0.42
N ILE A 172 -5.62 8.25 -1.11
CA ILE A 172 -5.42 8.27 -2.58
C ILE A 172 -6.74 8.54 -3.29
N TYR A 173 -7.84 7.95 -2.83
CA TYR A 173 -9.15 8.15 -3.48
C TYR A 173 -9.57 9.63 -3.51
N SER A 174 -9.06 10.42 -2.57
CA SER A 174 -9.29 11.86 -2.45
C SER A 174 -8.27 12.73 -3.21
N ASP A 175 -7.13 12.18 -3.63
CA ASP A 175 -6.06 12.91 -4.35
C ASP A 175 -5.66 12.19 -5.65
N ILE A 176 -6.59 12.14 -6.60
CA ILE A 176 -6.37 11.54 -7.92
C ILE A 176 -5.20 12.18 -8.67
N ARG A 177 -4.92 13.47 -8.42
CA ARG A 177 -3.81 14.19 -9.07
C ARG A 177 -2.46 13.54 -8.82
N SER A 178 -2.25 12.92 -7.67
CA SER A 178 -1.03 12.17 -7.39
C SER A 178 -0.93 10.91 -8.25
N VAL A 179 -2.05 10.22 -8.52
CA VAL A 179 -2.10 9.11 -9.47
C VAL A 179 -1.86 9.60 -10.90
N GLU A 180 -2.49 10.71 -11.31
CA GLU A 180 -2.29 11.29 -12.63
C GLU A 180 -0.83 11.66 -12.89
N ARG A 181 -0.18 12.31 -11.93
CA ARG A 181 1.20 12.76 -12.07
C ARG A 181 2.20 11.61 -12.02
N ASN A 182 2.01 10.67 -11.09
CA ASN A 182 3.05 9.68 -10.74
C ASN A 182 2.83 8.29 -11.37
N ILE A 183 1.60 7.96 -11.76
CA ILE A 183 1.20 6.62 -12.23
C ILE A 183 0.80 6.63 -13.69
N LEU A 184 0.01 7.60 -14.17
CA LEU A 184 -0.45 7.61 -15.55
C LEU A 184 0.67 7.64 -16.61
N PRO A 185 1.84 8.28 -16.41
CA PRO A 185 2.96 8.15 -17.36
C PRO A 185 3.40 6.68 -17.55
N LYS A 186 3.41 5.88 -16.47
CA LYS A 186 3.72 4.44 -16.53
C LYS A 186 2.62 3.64 -17.23
N ILE A 187 1.36 4.04 -17.03
CA ILE A 187 0.21 3.44 -17.73
C ILE A 187 0.31 3.66 -19.23
N TYR A 188 0.48 4.90 -19.68
CA TYR A 188 0.52 5.22 -21.12
C TYR A 188 1.76 4.64 -21.81
N SER A 189 2.94 4.68 -21.17
CA SER A 189 4.17 4.09 -21.73
C SER A 189 4.07 2.59 -22.02
N LYS A 190 3.25 1.85 -21.25
CA LYS A 190 3.03 0.41 -21.41
C LYS A 190 1.68 0.07 -22.04
N ARG A 191 0.93 1.08 -22.51
CA ARG A 191 -0.43 0.94 -23.05
C ARG A 191 -1.43 0.22 -22.13
N LEU A 192 -1.25 0.37 -20.81
CA LEU A 192 -2.13 -0.20 -19.79
C LEU A 192 -3.44 0.58 -19.67
N ASP A 193 -3.56 1.73 -20.33
CA ASP A 193 -4.79 2.51 -20.46
C ASP A 193 -5.95 1.67 -20.99
N LYS A 194 -5.67 0.72 -21.89
CA LYS A 194 -6.66 -0.20 -22.46
C LYS A 194 -7.27 -1.17 -21.44
N LEU A 195 -6.47 -1.56 -20.44
CA LEU A 195 -6.93 -2.45 -19.37
C LEU A 195 -7.80 -1.67 -18.38
N ILE A 196 -7.42 -0.43 -18.07
CA ILE A 196 -8.22 0.43 -17.19
C ILE A 196 -9.54 0.80 -17.86
N ILE A 197 -9.54 1.16 -19.15
CA ILE A 197 -10.76 1.55 -19.85
C ILE A 197 -11.74 0.37 -19.99
N SER A 198 -11.27 -0.87 -20.11
CA SER A 198 -12.18 -2.03 -20.15
C SER A 198 -12.94 -2.19 -18.84
N LEU A 199 -12.28 -1.97 -17.69
CA LEU A 199 -12.96 -1.95 -16.39
C LEU A 199 -14.01 -0.83 -16.33
N ILE A 200 -13.65 0.39 -16.75
CA ILE A 200 -14.59 1.51 -16.76
C ILE A 200 -15.79 1.20 -17.66
N LYS A 201 -15.53 0.63 -18.84
CA LYS A 201 -16.56 0.26 -19.82
C LYS A 201 -17.53 -0.79 -19.28
N GLU A 202 -17.02 -1.84 -18.66
CA GLU A 202 -17.85 -2.94 -18.18
C GLU A 202 -18.58 -2.63 -16.87
N GLY A 203 -18.00 -1.77 -16.02
CA GLY A 203 -18.49 -1.53 -14.68
C GLY A 203 -19.25 -0.23 -14.46
N TYR A 204 -19.06 0.79 -15.30
CA TYR A 204 -19.53 2.14 -14.98
C TYR A 204 -20.11 2.89 -16.18
N GLU A 205 -19.40 2.91 -17.31
CA GLU A 205 -19.79 3.70 -18.48
C GLU A 205 -19.61 2.88 -19.77
N PRO A 206 -20.66 2.17 -20.25
CA PRO A 206 -20.59 1.28 -21.42
C PRO A 206 -20.11 1.95 -22.71
N ASP A 207 -20.21 3.28 -22.83
CA ASP A 207 -19.74 4.03 -23.99
C ASP A 207 -18.27 4.48 -23.87
N ALA A 208 -17.55 4.08 -22.81
CA ALA A 208 -16.16 4.46 -22.60
C ALA A 208 -15.24 3.86 -23.69
N GLU A 209 -14.44 4.73 -24.33
CA GLU A 209 -13.54 4.36 -25.42
C GLU A 209 -12.06 4.53 -25.06
N SER A 210 -11.70 5.61 -24.36
CA SER A 210 -10.31 5.86 -23.94
C SER A 210 -10.19 6.88 -22.80
N LEU A 211 -9.01 6.92 -22.18
CA LEU A 211 -8.62 8.00 -21.27
C LEU A 211 -7.93 9.12 -22.06
N THR A 212 -8.35 10.36 -21.85
CA THR A 212 -7.79 11.55 -22.49
C THR A 212 -7.70 12.72 -21.51
N TYR A 213 -7.18 13.86 -21.96
CA TYR A 213 -7.10 15.07 -21.15
C TYR A 213 -7.76 16.25 -21.86
N MET A 214 -8.39 17.12 -21.08
CA MET A 214 -8.95 18.37 -21.56
C MET A 214 -8.39 19.54 -20.74
N PRO A 215 -7.95 20.65 -21.38
CA PRO A 215 -7.55 21.85 -20.64
C PRO A 215 -8.76 22.44 -19.92
N VAL A 216 -8.63 22.67 -18.61
CA VAL A 216 -9.65 23.30 -17.76
C VAL A 216 -9.30 24.76 -17.49
N SER A 217 -8.01 25.07 -17.43
CA SER A 217 -7.49 26.44 -17.32
C SER A 217 -6.22 26.59 -18.16
N SER A 218 -5.58 27.76 -18.13
CA SER A 218 -4.34 28.01 -18.87
C SER A 218 -3.16 27.13 -18.43
N SER A 219 -3.21 26.54 -17.25
CA SER A 219 -2.14 25.72 -16.68
C SER A 219 -2.60 24.36 -16.15
N GLU A 220 -3.88 24.02 -16.28
CA GLU A 220 -4.45 22.80 -15.71
C GLU A 220 -5.21 21.98 -16.75
N TYR A 221 -5.03 20.67 -16.68
CA TYR A 221 -5.75 19.68 -17.45
C TYR A 221 -6.54 18.79 -16.49
N ALA A 222 -7.73 18.36 -16.91
CA ALA A 222 -8.48 17.32 -16.22
C ALA A 222 -8.37 16.01 -17.00
N LEU A 223 -8.27 14.91 -16.26
CA LEU A 223 -8.42 13.57 -16.79
C LEU A 223 -9.89 13.33 -17.18
N MET A 224 -10.07 12.92 -18.44
CA MET A 224 -11.35 12.68 -19.07
C MET A 224 -11.46 11.23 -19.51
N VAL A 225 -12.69 10.72 -19.55
CA VAL A 225 -13.06 9.53 -20.31
C VAL A 225 -13.72 10.00 -21.59
N ALA A 226 -13.11 9.64 -22.72
CA ALA A 226 -13.70 9.84 -24.04
C ALA A 226 -14.78 8.79 -24.28
N LEU A 227 -15.96 9.26 -24.67
CA LEU A 227 -17.12 8.48 -25.08
C LEU A 227 -17.31 8.62 -26.59
N SER A 228 -18.25 7.88 -27.19
CA SER A 228 -18.46 7.87 -28.63
C SER A 228 -18.79 9.24 -29.24
N ARG A 229 -19.40 10.14 -28.46
CA ARG A 229 -19.87 11.46 -28.92
C ARG A 229 -19.43 12.64 -28.05
N THR A 230 -18.86 12.40 -26.88
CA THR A 230 -18.52 13.43 -25.90
C THR A 230 -17.36 12.97 -25.02
N SER A 231 -16.94 13.80 -24.07
CA SER A 231 -16.06 13.39 -22.99
C SER A 231 -16.64 13.84 -21.65
N VAL A 232 -16.34 13.07 -20.61
CA VAL A 232 -16.75 13.34 -19.23
C VAL A 232 -15.52 13.31 -18.33
N ARG A 233 -15.44 14.19 -17.34
CA ARG A 233 -14.33 14.15 -16.38
C ARG A 233 -14.42 12.86 -15.57
N VAL A 234 -13.28 12.29 -15.21
CA VAL A 234 -13.25 11.12 -14.32
C VAL A 234 -13.94 11.41 -12.99
N ASP A 235 -13.83 12.63 -12.47
CA ASP A 235 -14.54 13.06 -11.25
C ASP A 235 -16.06 13.03 -11.39
N ASP A 236 -16.58 13.22 -12.61
CA ASP A 236 -18.01 13.33 -12.90
C ASP A 236 -18.65 11.97 -13.25
N LEU A 237 -17.85 10.90 -13.41
CA LEU A 237 -18.35 9.52 -13.60
C LEU A 237 -18.92 8.89 -12.32
N GLY A 238 -18.76 9.56 -11.19
CA GLY A 238 -19.15 9.06 -9.87
C GLY A 238 -17.98 8.42 -9.11
N ASP A 239 -18.07 8.47 -7.78
CA ASP A 239 -16.99 8.06 -6.88
C ASP A 239 -16.55 6.61 -7.09
N GLY A 240 -17.47 5.69 -7.40
CA GLY A 240 -17.15 4.28 -7.67
C GLY A 240 -16.23 4.10 -8.90
N ALA A 241 -16.50 4.83 -9.99
CA ALA A 241 -15.66 4.79 -11.19
C ALA A 241 -14.28 5.41 -10.92
N ARG A 242 -14.23 6.53 -10.18
CA ARG A 242 -12.99 7.20 -9.76
C ARG A 242 -12.11 6.27 -8.93
N VAL A 243 -12.68 5.64 -7.89
CA VAL A 243 -11.98 4.69 -7.02
C VAL A 243 -11.46 3.50 -7.81
N SER A 244 -12.27 2.95 -8.70
CA SER A 244 -11.88 1.82 -9.56
C SER A 244 -10.76 2.17 -10.53
N LEU A 245 -10.78 3.37 -11.11
CA LEU A 245 -9.69 3.87 -11.95
C LEU A 245 -8.38 3.96 -11.15
N VAL A 246 -8.43 4.47 -9.92
CA VAL A 246 -7.27 4.58 -9.03
C VAL A 246 -6.70 3.21 -8.68
N ILE A 247 -7.54 2.29 -8.19
CA ILE A 247 -7.12 0.92 -7.87
C ILE A 247 -6.52 0.25 -9.10
N ALA A 248 -7.23 0.30 -10.24
CA ALA A 248 -6.77 -0.31 -11.47
C ALA A 248 -5.44 0.26 -11.96
N SER A 249 -5.24 1.57 -11.87
CA SER A 249 -4.01 2.24 -12.25
C SER A 249 -2.82 1.76 -11.41
N ILE A 250 -2.98 1.72 -10.08
CA ILE A 250 -1.90 1.32 -9.18
C ILE A 250 -1.55 -0.15 -9.40
N LEU A 251 -2.54 -1.05 -9.33
CA LEU A 251 -2.33 -2.49 -9.46
C LEU A 251 -1.74 -2.88 -10.82
N SER A 252 -2.14 -2.20 -11.91
CA SER A 252 -1.59 -2.48 -13.24
C SER A 252 -0.11 -2.13 -13.38
N THR A 253 0.44 -1.27 -12.50
CA THR A 253 1.84 -0.83 -12.58
C THR A 253 2.81 -1.59 -11.68
N ILE A 254 2.31 -2.40 -10.74
CA ILE A 254 3.12 -3.21 -9.84
C ILE A 254 3.14 -4.67 -10.28
N ASN A 255 4.23 -5.37 -9.94
CA ASN A 255 4.44 -6.79 -10.26
C ASN A 255 5.27 -7.45 -9.16
N ASN A 256 5.06 -8.74 -8.92
CA ASN A 256 5.83 -9.57 -7.99
C ASN A 256 5.92 -8.98 -6.57
N THR A 257 4.80 -8.49 -6.03
CA THR A 257 4.77 -7.72 -4.77
C THR A 257 3.45 -7.88 -4.03
N ALA A 258 3.14 -7.02 -3.06
CA ALA A 258 1.86 -6.96 -2.35
C ALA A 258 1.05 -5.71 -2.71
N ALA A 259 -0.27 -5.85 -2.78
CA ALA A 259 -1.20 -4.72 -2.77
C ALA A 259 -2.02 -4.74 -1.48
N LEU A 260 -2.00 -3.63 -0.76
CA LEU A 260 -2.72 -3.41 0.48
C LEU A 260 -3.91 -2.50 0.18
N ILE A 261 -5.12 -3.03 0.14
CA ILE A 261 -6.30 -2.31 -0.33
C ILE A 261 -7.28 -2.14 0.83
N GLU A 262 -7.56 -0.90 1.21
CA GLU A 262 -8.48 -0.58 2.30
C GLU A 262 -9.87 -0.22 1.77
N ASP A 263 -10.87 -1.01 2.20
CA ASP A 263 -12.30 -0.80 1.99
C ASP A 263 -12.65 -0.49 0.50
N PRO A 264 -12.26 -1.36 -0.46
CA PRO A 264 -12.50 -1.14 -1.90
C PRO A 264 -13.97 -1.12 -2.29
N GLU A 265 -14.87 -1.60 -1.43
CA GLU A 265 -16.33 -1.57 -1.65
C GLU A 265 -16.94 -0.16 -1.52
N VAL A 266 -16.23 0.78 -0.90
CA VAL A 266 -16.80 2.09 -0.59
C VAL A 266 -17.10 2.83 -1.90
N HIS A 267 -18.29 3.43 -1.96
CA HIS A 267 -18.86 4.08 -3.16
C HIS A 267 -19.24 3.14 -4.33
N GLN A 268 -19.05 1.82 -4.19
CA GLN A 268 -19.40 0.88 -5.25
C GLN A 268 -20.87 0.52 -5.25
N HIS A 269 -21.47 0.49 -6.43
CA HIS A 269 -22.73 -0.19 -6.68
C HIS A 269 -22.46 -1.67 -6.97
N PRO A 270 -23.44 -2.59 -6.81
CA PRO A 270 -23.18 -4.03 -6.86
C PRO A 270 -22.47 -4.52 -8.14
N ALA A 271 -22.91 -4.05 -9.32
CA ALA A 271 -22.30 -4.43 -10.59
C ALA A 271 -20.85 -3.90 -10.71
N GLY A 272 -20.61 -2.64 -10.35
CA GLY A 272 -19.27 -2.07 -10.32
C GLY A 272 -18.33 -2.80 -9.36
N LEU A 273 -18.80 -3.21 -8.19
CA LEU A 273 -18.02 -4.00 -7.24
C LEU A 273 -17.59 -5.35 -7.83
N GLU A 274 -18.51 -6.07 -8.46
CA GLU A 274 -18.22 -7.35 -9.12
C GLU A 274 -17.17 -7.18 -10.23
N ARG A 275 -17.30 -6.12 -11.05
CA ARG A 275 -16.34 -5.82 -12.13
C ARG A 275 -14.96 -5.43 -11.58
N LEU A 276 -14.92 -4.61 -10.54
CA LEU A 276 -13.68 -4.25 -9.84
C LEU A 276 -12.99 -5.48 -9.25
N LEU A 277 -13.73 -6.36 -8.58
CA LEU A 277 -13.19 -7.59 -8.00
C LEU A 277 -12.59 -8.51 -9.06
N ASN A 278 -13.34 -8.79 -10.13
CA ASN A 278 -12.84 -9.57 -11.26
C ASN A 278 -11.55 -8.97 -11.83
N PHE A 279 -11.52 -7.65 -12.02
CA PHE A 279 -10.32 -6.95 -12.48
C PHE A 279 -9.14 -7.13 -11.53
N VAL A 280 -9.35 -6.87 -10.23
CA VAL A 280 -8.31 -6.95 -9.19
C VAL A 280 -7.72 -8.36 -9.14
N LEU A 281 -8.55 -9.40 -9.17
CA LEU A 281 -8.12 -10.79 -9.16
C LEU A 281 -7.31 -11.14 -10.41
N ASN A 282 -7.82 -10.80 -11.59
CA ASN A 282 -7.14 -11.07 -12.86
C ASN A 282 -5.77 -10.37 -12.94
N VAL A 283 -5.70 -9.10 -12.52
CA VAL A 283 -4.43 -8.37 -12.49
C VAL A 283 -3.50 -8.93 -11.44
N ALA A 284 -4.01 -9.31 -10.27
CA ALA A 284 -3.20 -9.89 -9.21
C ALA A 284 -2.56 -11.21 -9.63
N GLU A 285 -3.33 -12.10 -10.26
CA GLU A 285 -2.79 -13.35 -10.81
C GLU A 285 -1.75 -13.07 -11.89
N ARG A 286 -2.10 -12.26 -12.90
CA ARG A 286 -1.22 -11.94 -14.04
C ARG A 286 0.11 -11.32 -13.62
N ASN A 287 0.07 -10.41 -12.64
CA ASN A 287 1.23 -9.65 -12.19
C ASN A 287 1.90 -10.27 -10.95
N ASN A 288 1.45 -11.44 -10.48
CA ASN A 288 1.94 -12.12 -9.30
C ASN A 288 1.92 -11.21 -8.04
N ILE A 289 0.76 -10.60 -7.77
CA ILE A 289 0.52 -9.69 -6.66
C ILE A 289 -0.21 -10.44 -5.55
N GLN A 290 0.34 -10.39 -4.33
CA GLN A 290 -0.35 -10.85 -3.13
C GLN A 290 -1.31 -9.77 -2.63
N LEU A 291 -2.59 -10.11 -2.50
CA LEU A 291 -3.62 -9.17 -2.06
C LEU A 291 -3.81 -9.24 -0.54
N PHE A 292 -3.84 -8.07 0.09
CA PHE A 292 -4.30 -7.88 1.46
C PHE A 292 -5.40 -6.82 1.44
N ILE A 293 -6.64 -7.26 1.64
CA ILE A 293 -7.82 -6.41 1.54
C ILE A 293 -8.47 -6.29 2.90
N THR A 294 -8.80 -5.09 3.33
CA THR A 294 -9.68 -4.89 4.49
C THR A 294 -11.07 -4.50 4.02
N THR A 295 -12.10 -5.02 4.67
CA THR A 295 -13.49 -4.71 4.35
C THR A 295 -14.36 -4.81 5.60
N GLN A 296 -15.52 -4.15 5.57
CA GLN A 296 -16.61 -4.36 6.54
C GLN A 296 -17.86 -4.92 5.86
N SER A 297 -17.82 -5.08 4.55
CA SER A 297 -18.96 -5.46 3.73
C SER A 297 -19.06 -6.97 3.58
N LEU A 298 -20.20 -7.50 4.02
CA LEU A 298 -20.57 -8.89 3.71
C LEU A 298 -20.87 -9.06 2.22
N ASP A 299 -21.31 -8.00 1.53
CA ASP A 299 -21.57 -8.05 0.09
C ASP A 299 -20.26 -8.12 -0.71
N PHE A 300 -19.18 -7.50 -0.21
CA PHE A 300 -17.83 -7.70 -0.74
C PHE A 300 -17.42 -9.17 -0.66
N LEU A 301 -17.60 -9.80 0.52
CA LEU A 301 -17.27 -11.22 0.68
C LEU A 301 -18.14 -12.12 -0.20
N ARG A 302 -19.44 -11.85 -0.30
CA ARG A 302 -20.34 -12.61 -1.18
C ARG A 302 -19.94 -12.51 -2.64
N ALA A 303 -19.63 -11.31 -3.11
CA ALA A 303 -19.17 -11.11 -4.49
C ALA A 303 -17.84 -11.82 -4.74
N LEU A 304 -16.89 -11.75 -3.79
CA LEU A 304 -15.61 -12.45 -3.90
C LEU A 304 -15.78 -13.97 -3.96
N LEU A 305 -16.60 -14.55 -3.08
CA LEU A 305 -16.88 -15.99 -3.02
C LEU A 305 -17.74 -16.48 -4.19
N PHE A 306 -18.39 -15.59 -4.94
CA PHE A 306 -19.12 -15.96 -6.15
C PHE A 306 -18.18 -16.07 -7.36
N ILE A 307 -17.10 -15.28 -7.38
CA ILE A 307 -16.11 -15.25 -8.45
C ILE A 307 -15.09 -16.39 -8.32
N TYR A 308 -14.69 -16.71 -7.08
CA TYR A 308 -13.65 -17.70 -6.74
C TYR A 308 -14.25 -19.08 -6.41
#